data_AF-A0A561BT28-F1
#
_entry.id   AF-A0A561BT28-F1
#
_cell.length_a   1.000
_cell.length_b   1.000
_cell.length_c   1.000
_cell.angle_alpha   90.00
_cell.angle_beta   90.00
_cell.angle_gamma   90.00
#
_symmetry.space_group_name_H-M   'P 1'
#
loop_
_entity.id
_entity.type
_entity.pdbx_description
1 polymer ?
#
loop_
_entity_poly.entity_id
_entity_poly.type
_entity_poly.pdbx_seq_one_letter_code
_entity_poly.pdbx_strand_id
1 'polypeptide(L)'
;MSAASIPPITGDRLPRKARRLAAELPELGRIRHVEGNPPSPLAWWVTIGCAVVFTAIIALGNGSLADALVLIPAWAVIAWIILGYLGAEKVVVLDRGLLIGSFAPFLRPYVVPFDRFEVGSITAVRPGWKLPRMLSGRTKLTTGRTAVWAWNGVAFVAAPGPLARRSTVDAAGIFGPEDPARRERLVWWFGTWRQPDRLVNALESALVDLGHPVAGLSQQVLPLVPISGHPADAARQVPRLVATLESSR
;
A
#
# COMPACT_ATOMS: atom_id res chain seq x y z
N MET A 1 -19.32 -30.10 -19.91
CA MET A 1 -18.75 -29.41 -18.73
C MET A 1 -17.70 -28.44 -19.23
N SER A 2 -18.04 -27.16 -19.40
CA SER A 2 -17.08 -26.15 -19.85
C SER A 2 -16.04 -25.92 -18.75
N ALA A 3 -14.77 -26.12 -19.07
CA ALA A 3 -13.68 -25.68 -18.21
C ALA A 3 -13.80 -24.16 -18.06
N ALA A 4 -14.32 -23.70 -16.93
CA ALA A 4 -14.35 -22.28 -16.61
C ALA A 4 -12.90 -21.78 -16.66
N SER A 5 -12.58 -21.00 -17.70
CA SER A 5 -11.27 -20.39 -17.87
C SER A 5 -10.99 -19.56 -16.63
N ILE A 6 -9.94 -19.92 -15.89
CA ILE A 6 -9.50 -19.14 -14.73
C ILE A 6 -9.11 -17.76 -15.26
N PRO A 7 -9.77 -16.67 -14.82
CA PRO A 7 -9.44 -15.34 -15.31
C PRO A 7 -7.97 -15.02 -14.99
N PRO A 8 -7.24 -14.35 -15.90
CA PRO A 8 -5.84 -14.03 -15.71
C PRO A 8 -5.66 -13.06 -14.54
N ILE A 9 -4.56 -13.24 -13.79
CA ILE A 9 -4.16 -12.32 -12.73
C ILE A 9 -3.80 -10.97 -13.37
N THR A 10 -4.39 -9.89 -12.88
CA THR A 10 -4.17 -8.54 -13.40
C THR A 10 -3.15 -7.76 -12.56
N GLY A 11 -2.64 -6.65 -13.10
CA GLY A 11 -1.75 -5.73 -12.39
C GLY A 11 -0.25 -6.03 -12.57
N ASP A 12 0.53 -5.74 -11.52
CA ASP A 12 1.97 -5.92 -11.46
C ASP A 12 2.37 -7.41 -11.36
N ARG A 13 3.67 -7.66 -11.51
CA ARG A 13 4.24 -9.01 -11.39
C ARG A 13 3.93 -9.63 -10.02
N LEU A 14 3.28 -10.79 -10.04
CA LEU A 14 2.99 -11.59 -8.86
C LEU A 14 4.26 -12.03 -8.11
N PRO A 15 4.52 -11.54 -6.87
CA PRO A 15 5.69 -11.95 -6.12
C PRO A 15 5.58 -13.40 -5.63
N ARG A 16 6.70 -14.11 -5.58
CA ARG A 16 6.78 -15.49 -5.03
C ARG A 16 6.19 -15.57 -3.61
N LYS A 17 6.44 -14.54 -2.80
CA LYS A 17 5.91 -14.41 -1.44
C LYS A 17 4.37 -14.34 -1.41
N ALA A 18 3.72 -13.68 -2.37
CA ALA A 18 2.25 -13.67 -2.44
C ALA A 18 1.70 -15.07 -2.80
N ARG A 19 2.33 -15.80 -3.72
CA ARG A 19 1.95 -17.18 -4.04
C ARG A 19 2.04 -18.08 -2.82
N ARG A 20 3.15 -17.98 -2.08
CA ARG A 20 3.37 -18.74 -0.85
C ARG A 20 2.29 -18.41 0.19
N LEU A 21 2.03 -17.14 0.46
CA LEU A 21 1.03 -16.72 1.43
C LEU A 21 -0.39 -17.14 1.01
N ALA A 22 -0.74 -17.05 -0.27
CA ALA A 22 -2.02 -17.52 -0.77
C ALA A 22 -2.17 -19.05 -0.63
N ALA A 23 -1.09 -19.82 -0.78
CA ALA A 23 -1.09 -21.26 -0.53
C ALA A 23 -1.20 -21.60 0.97
N GLU A 24 -0.65 -20.76 1.85
CA GLU A 24 -0.78 -20.87 3.30
C GLU A 24 -2.18 -20.43 3.81
N LEU A 25 -2.96 -19.71 2.98
CA LEU A 25 -4.26 -19.09 3.31
C LEU A 25 -5.34 -19.45 2.26
N PRO A 26 -5.68 -20.74 2.07
CA PRO A 26 -6.65 -21.18 1.05
C PRO A 26 -8.05 -20.57 1.25
N GLU A 27 -8.39 -20.16 2.47
CA GLU A 27 -9.65 -19.48 2.81
C GLU A 27 -9.81 -18.12 2.14
N LEU A 28 -8.72 -17.46 1.72
CA LEU A 28 -8.79 -16.20 0.97
C LEU A 28 -9.08 -16.41 -0.52
N GLY A 29 -8.97 -17.64 -1.01
CA GLY A 29 -9.18 -18.00 -2.40
C GLY A 29 -8.02 -17.61 -3.33
N ARG A 30 -8.34 -17.43 -4.61
CA ARG A 30 -7.37 -17.19 -5.69
C ARG A 30 -6.92 -15.74 -5.70
N ILE A 31 -5.71 -15.51 -6.20
CA ILE A 31 -5.20 -14.16 -6.44
C ILE A 31 -5.83 -13.60 -7.70
N ARG A 32 -6.40 -12.40 -7.61
CA ARG A 32 -7.06 -11.68 -8.72
C ARG A 32 -6.20 -10.57 -9.28
N HIS A 33 -5.53 -9.83 -8.39
CA HIS A 33 -4.80 -8.62 -8.77
C HIS A 33 -3.61 -8.38 -7.85
N VAL A 34 -2.56 -7.77 -8.39
CA VAL A 34 -1.40 -7.30 -7.63
C VAL A 34 -1.14 -5.85 -8.00
N GLU A 35 -1.17 -4.95 -7.04
CA GLU A 35 -0.78 -3.55 -7.21
C GLU A 35 0.46 -3.28 -6.35
N GLY A 36 1.52 -2.73 -6.95
CA GLY A 36 2.74 -2.32 -6.26
C GLY A 36 2.89 -0.82 -6.16
N ASN A 37 3.77 -0.39 -5.26
CA ASN A 37 4.22 1.00 -5.16
C ASN A 37 5.68 1.13 -5.62
N PRO A 38 6.00 0.84 -6.90
CA PRO A 38 7.38 0.91 -7.36
C PRO A 38 7.91 2.34 -7.28
N PRO A 39 9.23 2.55 -7.16
CA PRO A 39 9.83 3.88 -7.23
C PRO A 39 9.37 4.62 -8.49
N SER A 40 8.97 5.88 -8.36
CA SER A 40 8.58 6.69 -9.50
C SER A 40 9.80 7.03 -10.38
N PRO A 41 9.60 7.40 -11.66
CA PRO A 41 10.70 7.89 -12.50
C PRO A 41 11.45 9.06 -11.84
N LEU A 42 10.72 9.96 -11.17
CA LEU A 42 11.32 11.06 -10.42
C LEU A 42 12.19 10.57 -9.25
N ALA A 43 11.75 9.56 -8.50
CA ALA A 43 12.55 8.98 -7.42
C ALA A 43 13.89 8.41 -7.94
N TRP A 44 13.87 7.76 -9.12
CA TRP A 44 15.09 7.31 -9.79
C TRP A 44 15.99 8.48 -10.19
N TRP A 45 15.44 9.52 -10.82
CA TRP A 45 16.22 10.70 -11.23
C TRP A 45 16.87 11.42 -10.05
N VAL A 46 16.14 11.63 -8.96
CA VAL A 46 16.69 12.22 -7.74
C VAL A 46 17.83 11.37 -7.19
N THR A 47 17.65 10.04 -7.17
CA THR A 47 18.68 9.13 -6.66
C THR A 47 19.94 9.12 -7.52
N ILE A 48 19.78 9.12 -8.85
CA ILE A 48 20.90 9.23 -9.80
C ILE A 48 21.60 10.59 -9.62
N GLY A 49 20.84 11.68 -9.51
CA GLY A 49 21.38 13.02 -9.28
C GLY A 49 22.19 13.11 -7.99
N CYS A 50 21.68 12.55 -6.89
CA CYS A 50 22.42 12.46 -5.63
C CYS A 50 23.73 11.67 -5.79
N ALA A 51 23.72 10.52 -6.47
CA ALA A 51 24.92 9.73 -6.70
C ALA A 51 25.98 10.51 -7.51
N VAL A 52 25.55 11.25 -8.55
CA VAL A 52 26.45 12.11 -9.34
C VAL A 52 27.04 13.23 -8.48
N VAL A 53 26.21 13.90 -7.67
CA VAL A 53 26.66 14.97 -6.77
C VAL A 53 27.67 14.45 -5.74
N PHE A 54 27.39 13.32 -5.07
CA PHE A 54 28.33 12.72 -4.13
C PHE A 54 29.64 12.31 -4.80
N THR A 55 29.56 11.75 -6.01
CA THR A 55 30.76 11.40 -6.79
C THR A 55 31.60 12.64 -7.10
N ALA A 56 30.97 13.75 -7.52
CA ALA A 56 31.67 14.99 -7.80
C ALA A 56 32.32 15.61 -6.54
N ILE A 57 31.63 15.58 -5.39
CA ILE A 57 32.19 16.06 -4.11
C ILE A 57 33.43 15.26 -3.72
N ILE A 58 33.38 13.93 -3.87
CA ILE A 58 34.52 13.04 -3.58
C ILE A 58 35.68 13.33 -4.54
N ALA A 59 35.40 13.51 -5.83
CA ALA A 59 36.43 13.87 -6.82
C ALA A 59 37.13 15.19 -6.49
N LEU A 60 36.37 16.20 -6.05
CA LEU A 60 36.92 17.50 -5.63
C LEU A 60 37.79 17.41 -4.38
N GLY A 61 37.43 16.54 -3.43
CA GLY A 61 38.19 16.33 -2.18
C GLY A 61 39.46 15.49 -2.34
N ASN A 62 39.41 14.46 -3.20
CA ASN A 62 40.51 13.52 -3.40
C ASN A 62 41.43 13.85 -4.59
N GLY A 63 41.06 14.84 -5.41
CA GLY A 63 41.86 15.29 -6.57
C GLY A 63 41.89 14.33 -7.77
N SER A 64 41.18 13.20 -7.69
CA SER A 64 41.14 12.16 -8.73
C SER A 64 39.71 11.80 -9.09
N LEU A 65 39.32 12.15 -10.31
CA LEU A 65 38.02 11.76 -10.88
C LEU A 65 37.94 10.23 -11.06
N ALA A 66 39.06 9.58 -11.39
CA ALA A 66 39.11 8.13 -11.60
C ALA A 66 38.71 7.37 -10.34
N ASP A 67 39.20 7.77 -9.17
CA ASP A 67 38.89 7.11 -7.89
C ASP A 67 37.42 7.32 -7.48
N ALA A 68 36.85 8.49 -7.79
CA ALA A 68 35.45 8.77 -7.53
C ALA A 68 34.50 7.93 -8.42
N LEU A 69 34.85 7.74 -9.70
CA LEU A 69 34.03 6.96 -10.63
C LEU A 69 33.90 5.48 -10.23
N VAL A 70 34.91 4.92 -9.55
CA VAL A 70 34.89 3.53 -9.04
C VAL A 70 33.77 3.31 -8.01
N LEU A 71 33.25 4.38 -7.39
CA LEU A 71 32.17 4.29 -6.39
C LEU A 71 30.76 4.25 -7.00
N ILE A 72 30.60 4.58 -8.29
CA ILE A 72 29.28 4.60 -8.96
C ILE A 72 28.56 3.25 -8.85
N PRO A 73 29.19 2.08 -9.11
CA PRO A 73 28.55 0.79 -8.93
C PRO A 73 28.06 0.56 -7.48
N ALA A 74 28.83 0.98 -6.48
CA ALA A 74 28.43 0.86 -5.09
C ALA A 74 27.19 1.72 -4.79
N TRP A 75 27.16 2.96 -5.27
CA TRP A 75 26.00 3.83 -5.15
C TRP A 75 24.76 3.27 -5.85
N ALA A 76 24.93 2.70 -7.04
CA ALA A 76 23.84 2.07 -7.78
C ALA A 76 23.25 0.88 -7.01
N VAL A 77 24.10 0.04 -6.41
CA VAL A 77 23.66 -1.10 -5.58
C VAL A 77 22.92 -0.61 -4.33
N ILE A 78 23.47 0.37 -3.60
CA ILE A 78 22.84 0.94 -2.40
C ILE A 78 21.48 1.55 -2.74
N ALA A 79 21.42 2.36 -3.80
CA ALA A 79 20.19 2.97 -4.31
C ALA A 79 19.14 1.91 -4.68
N TRP A 80 19.54 0.87 -5.41
CA TRP A 80 18.66 -0.22 -5.80
C TRP A 80 18.10 -0.97 -4.58
N ILE A 81 18.93 -1.23 -3.57
CA ILE A 81 18.50 -1.88 -2.32
C ILE A 81 17.49 -0.99 -1.56
N ILE A 82 17.80 0.29 -1.36
CA ILE A 82 16.95 1.21 -0.60
C ILE A 82 15.61 1.44 -1.32
N LEU A 83 15.66 1.80 -2.60
CA LEU A 83 14.45 2.03 -3.39
C LEU A 83 13.63 0.76 -3.56
N GLY A 84 14.28 -0.40 -3.74
CA GLY A 84 13.62 -1.70 -3.79
C GLY A 84 12.91 -2.05 -2.47
N TYR A 85 13.54 -1.75 -1.33
CA TYR A 85 12.97 -1.96 0.00
C TYR A 85 11.78 -1.04 0.30
N LEU A 86 11.89 0.25 -0.08
CA LEU A 86 10.81 1.23 0.07
C LEU A 86 9.64 0.96 -0.89
N GLY A 87 9.94 0.54 -2.12
CA GLY A 87 8.95 0.16 -3.14
C GLY A 87 8.43 -1.28 -2.99
N ALA A 88 8.76 -1.96 -1.89
CA ALA A 88 8.32 -3.33 -1.64
C ALA A 88 6.85 -3.41 -1.18
N GLU A 89 6.21 -2.28 -0.87
CA GLU A 89 4.78 -2.18 -0.55
C GLU A 89 3.92 -2.66 -1.72
N LYS A 90 2.96 -3.54 -1.42
CA LYS A 90 1.99 -4.07 -2.39
C LYS A 90 0.64 -4.30 -1.75
N VAL A 91 -0.38 -4.26 -2.59
CA VAL A 91 -1.70 -4.84 -2.31
C VAL A 91 -1.91 -6.02 -3.24
N VAL A 92 -2.29 -7.15 -2.69
CA VAL A 92 -2.70 -8.33 -3.46
C VAL A 92 -4.17 -8.57 -3.15
N VAL A 93 -5.03 -8.47 -4.16
CA VAL A 93 -6.46 -8.74 -4.05
C VAL A 93 -6.68 -10.22 -4.32
N LEU A 94 -7.38 -10.89 -3.40
CA LEU A 94 -7.82 -12.28 -3.52
C LEU A 94 -9.35 -12.35 -3.61
N ASP A 95 -9.91 -13.54 -3.79
CA ASP A 95 -11.37 -13.74 -3.86
C ASP A 95 -12.10 -13.25 -2.58
N ARG A 96 -11.52 -13.50 -1.40
CA ARG A 96 -12.18 -13.31 -0.09
C ARG A 96 -11.45 -12.35 0.85
N GLY A 97 -10.45 -11.64 0.36
CA GLY A 97 -9.73 -10.64 1.13
C GLY A 97 -8.55 -10.06 0.36
N LEU A 98 -7.68 -9.37 1.08
CA LEU A 98 -6.45 -8.85 0.51
C LEU A 98 -5.23 -9.05 1.41
N LEU A 99 -4.06 -9.03 0.79
CA LEU A 99 -2.78 -8.85 1.47
C LEU A 99 -2.32 -7.41 1.25
N ILE A 100 -2.00 -6.67 2.31
CA ILE A 100 -1.54 -5.29 2.23
C ILE A 100 -0.29 -5.07 3.09
N GLY A 101 0.71 -4.38 2.55
CA GLY A 101 1.90 -3.99 3.29
C GLY A 101 3.19 -4.39 2.58
N SER A 102 4.27 -4.47 3.35
CA SER A 102 5.61 -4.71 2.80
C SER A 102 5.86 -6.17 2.40
N PHE A 103 6.23 -6.35 1.13
CA PHE A 103 6.74 -7.62 0.60
C PHE A 103 8.26 -7.74 0.66
N ALA A 104 8.95 -6.83 1.35
CA ALA A 104 10.40 -6.91 1.56
C ALA A 104 10.81 -8.20 2.30
N PRO A 105 12.10 -8.60 2.21
CA PRO A 105 12.63 -9.69 3.02
C PRO A 105 12.33 -9.50 4.51
N PHE A 106 12.08 -10.60 5.22
CA PHE A 106 11.82 -10.67 6.67
C PHE A 106 10.54 -10.01 7.19
N LEU A 107 9.86 -9.17 6.40
CA LEU A 107 8.56 -8.61 6.76
C LEU A 107 7.42 -9.57 6.38
N ARG A 108 6.21 -9.37 6.90
CA ARG A 108 5.00 -10.06 6.44
C ARG A 108 3.91 -9.03 6.16
N PRO A 109 3.21 -9.11 5.01
CA PRO A 109 2.06 -8.26 4.77
C PRO A 109 0.92 -8.65 5.71
N TYR A 110 -0.01 -7.73 5.94
CA TYR A 110 -1.21 -7.96 6.70
C TYR A 110 -2.26 -8.67 5.85
N VAL A 111 -3.08 -9.50 6.51
CA VAL A 111 -4.23 -10.17 5.93
C VAL A 111 -5.48 -9.41 6.35
N VAL A 112 -6.27 -8.97 5.39
CA VAL A 112 -7.54 -8.26 5.63
C VAL A 112 -8.66 -8.99 4.89
N PRO A 113 -9.43 -9.84 5.58
CA PRO A 113 -10.61 -10.51 5.04
C PRO A 113 -11.72 -9.54 4.62
N PHE A 114 -12.44 -9.80 3.53
CA PHE A 114 -13.52 -8.91 3.06
C PHE A 114 -14.78 -8.93 3.93
N ASP A 115 -15.02 -9.99 4.71
CA ASP A 115 -16.08 -10.02 5.72
C ASP A 115 -15.84 -9.02 6.87
N ARG A 116 -14.61 -8.49 6.98
CA ARG A 116 -14.21 -7.45 7.94
C ARG A 116 -14.05 -6.06 7.31
N PHE A 117 -14.39 -5.90 6.03
CA PHE A 117 -14.35 -4.62 5.34
C PHE A 117 -15.61 -3.80 5.62
N GLU A 118 -15.40 -2.53 5.93
CA GLU A 118 -16.46 -1.53 5.83
C GLU A 118 -16.45 -0.99 4.41
N VAL A 119 -17.12 -1.69 3.49
CA VAL A 119 -16.99 -1.42 2.04
C VAL A 119 -17.37 0.02 1.67
N GLY A 120 -18.36 0.60 2.36
CA GLY A 120 -18.77 2.00 2.18
C GLY A 120 -17.69 3.03 2.55
N SER A 121 -16.62 2.62 3.24
CA SER A 121 -15.52 3.49 3.67
C SER A 121 -14.41 3.65 2.62
N ILE A 122 -14.43 2.85 1.55
CA ILE A 122 -13.40 2.90 0.51
C ILE A 122 -13.38 4.27 -0.15
N THR A 123 -12.21 4.90 -0.19
CA THR A 123 -11.98 6.19 -0.82
C THR A 123 -10.60 6.26 -1.46
N ALA A 124 -10.46 7.05 -2.53
CA ALA A 124 -9.18 7.35 -3.13
C ALA A 124 -8.87 8.84 -2.92
N VAL A 125 -7.65 9.12 -2.46
CA VAL A 125 -7.22 10.43 -2.00
C VAL A 125 -5.93 10.88 -2.67
N ARG A 126 -5.74 12.19 -2.73
CA ARG A 126 -4.53 12.84 -3.26
C ARG A 126 -4.22 14.15 -2.49
N PRO A 127 -3.02 14.36 -1.95
CA PRO A 127 -1.94 13.41 -1.86
C PRO A 127 -2.14 12.39 -0.73
N GLY A 128 -1.95 11.09 -1.02
CA GLY A 128 -2.15 10.01 -0.04
C GLY A 128 -1.33 10.18 1.23
N TRP A 129 -0.07 10.65 1.13
CA TRP A 129 0.83 10.82 2.27
C TRP A 129 0.33 11.77 3.37
N LYS A 130 -0.67 12.62 3.07
CA LYS A 130 -1.30 13.50 4.06
C LYS A 130 -2.37 12.83 4.90
N LEU A 131 -2.85 11.65 4.50
CA LEU A 131 -3.94 10.94 5.16
C LEU A 131 -3.65 10.63 6.64
N PRO A 132 -2.44 10.16 7.03
CA PRO A 132 -2.15 9.89 8.43
C PRO A 132 -2.25 11.14 9.32
N ARG A 133 -1.75 12.27 8.83
CA ARG A 133 -1.85 13.56 9.53
C ARG A 133 -3.29 14.05 9.60
N MET A 134 -4.08 13.87 8.53
CA MET A 134 -5.49 14.28 8.50
C MET A 134 -6.35 13.48 9.47
N LEU A 135 -6.02 12.22 9.74
CA LEU A 135 -6.78 11.34 10.63
C LEU A 135 -6.21 11.27 12.06
N SER A 136 -5.20 12.08 12.38
CA SER A 136 -4.58 12.13 13.71
C SER A 136 -5.64 12.40 14.79
N GLY A 137 -5.64 11.60 15.86
CA GLY A 137 -6.57 11.74 16.99
C GLY A 137 -7.96 11.10 16.77
N ARG A 138 -8.25 10.57 15.57
CA ARG A 138 -9.54 9.91 15.29
C ARG A 138 -9.45 8.38 15.31
N THR A 139 -8.28 7.80 15.05
CA THR A 139 -8.09 6.36 14.87
C THR A 139 -6.63 5.94 15.05
N LYS A 140 -6.41 4.62 15.24
CA LYS A 140 -5.10 3.98 15.05
C LYS A 140 -4.99 3.60 13.56
N LEU A 141 -4.03 4.18 12.86
CA LEU A 141 -3.77 3.87 11.45
C LEU A 141 -2.82 2.68 11.34
N THR A 142 -3.20 1.65 10.58
CA THR A 142 -2.29 0.55 10.25
C THR A 142 -1.82 0.66 8.80
N THR A 143 -0.54 1.00 8.72
CA THR A 143 0.35 1.28 7.58
C THR A 143 -0.01 0.72 6.20
N GLY A 144 0.26 1.52 5.17
CA GLY A 144 1.33 1.22 4.19
C GLY A 144 2.51 2.16 4.43
N ARG A 145 3.75 1.76 4.13
CA ARG A 145 4.87 2.73 4.15
C ARG A 145 4.60 3.85 3.18
N THR A 146 4.62 5.08 3.69
CA THR A 146 4.56 6.28 2.86
C THR A 146 5.87 6.45 2.14
N ALA A 147 6.03 5.82 0.98
CA ALA A 147 7.10 6.22 0.10
C ALA A 147 6.84 7.67 -0.36
N VAL A 148 7.88 8.50 -0.40
CA VAL A 148 7.74 9.94 -0.71
C VAL A 148 7.14 10.16 -2.11
N TRP A 149 7.31 9.20 -3.01
CA TRP A 149 6.70 9.21 -4.34
C TRP A 149 5.22 8.78 -4.37
N ALA A 150 4.69 8.17 -3.32
CA ALA A 150 3.33 7.65 -3.26
C ALA A 150 2.31 8.79 -3.13
N TRP A 151 1.97 9.38 -4.28
CA TRP A 151 1.17 10.58 -4.33
C TRP A 151 -0.34 10.31 -4.30
N ASN A 152 -0.83 9.23 -4.90
CA ASN A 152 -2.23 8.82 -4.79
C ASN A 152 -2.34 7.76 -3.70
N GLY A 153 -3.50 7.65 -3.06
CA GLY A 153 -3.76 6.61 -2.06
C GLY A 153 -5.17 6.07 -2.13
N VAL A 154 -5.33 4.77 -1.86
CA VAL A 154 -6.63 4.14 -1.60
C VAL A 154 -6.69 3.79 -0.13
N ALA A 155 -7.75 4.21 0.55
CA ALA A 155 -7.94 4.01 1.98
C ALA A 155 -9.32 3.40 2.28
N PHE A 156 -9.39 2.61 3.34
CA PHE A 156 -10.59 1.92 3.78
C PHE A 156 -10.47 1.53 5.25
N VAL A 157 -11.61 1.29 5.90
CA VAL A 157 -11.70 0.79 7.27
C VAL A 157 -11.93 -0.71 7.22
N ALA A 158 -11.12 -1.47 7.96
CA ALA A 158 -11.32 -2.89 8.14
C ALA A 158 -10.68 -3.38 9.44
N ALA A 159 -11.20 -4.46 10.01
CA ALA A 159 -10.55 -5.15 11.13
C ALA A 159 -9.51 -6.15 10.60
N PRO A 160 -8.34 -6.28 11.26
CA PRO A 160 -7.30 -7.23 10.86
C PRO A 160 -7.81 -8.67 10.98
N GLY A 161 -7.36 -9.57 10.10
CA GLY A 161 -7.64 -11.01 10.23
C GLY A 161 -6.82 -11.68 11.36
N PRO A 162 -7.20 -12.88 11.84
CA PRO A 162 -6.46 -13.62 12.88
C PRO A 162 -4.98 -13.86 12.54
N LEU A 163 -4.66 -13.92 11.24
CA LEU A 163 -3.34 -14.20 10.69
C LEU A 163 -2.55 -12.93 10.33
N ALA A 164 -3.05 -11.74 10.67
CA ALA A 164 -2.41 -10.45 10.44
C ALA A 164 -1.15 -10.19 11.31
N ARG A 165 -0.57 -11.24 11.91
CA ARG A 165 0.59 -11.15 12.79
C ARG A 165 1.84 -10.72 12.02
N ARG A 166 2.22 -9.46 12.21
CA ARG A 166 3.58 -8.95 12.01
C ARG A 166 4.49 -9.69 13.02
N SER A 167 5.37 -10.57 12.57
CA SER A 167 6.48 -11.03 13.41
C SER A 167 7.48 -9.87 13.51
N THR A 168 7.34 -9.08 14.58
CA THR A 168 8.37 -8.28 15.26
C THR A 168 9.47 -7.68 14.38
N VAL A 169 9.19 -6.53 13.75
CA VAL A 169 10.13 -5.39 13.65
C VAL A 169 9.29 -4.12 13.50
N ASP A 170 9.37 -3.22 14.49
CA ASP A 170 8.86 -1.84 14.56
C ASP A 170 9.48 -0.90 13.50
N ALA A 171 9.60 -1.33 12.25
CA ALA A 171 10.14 -0.53 11.14
C ALA A 171 9.05 0.19 10.32
N ALA A 172 7.86 0.32 10.89
CA ALA A 172 6.78 1.17 10.38
C ALA A 172 6.04 1.59 11.63
N GLY A 173 6.40 2.78 12.10
CA GLY A 173 6.07 3.25 13.43
C GLY A 173 4.58 3.25 13.71
N ILE A 174 4.33 2.99 15.00
CA ILE A 174 3.15 3.34 15.80
C ILE A 174 1.88 2.57 15.42
N PHE A 175 1.35 1.84 16.41
CA PHE A 175 0.04 1.18 16.46
C PHE A 175 -0.01 -0.25 15.88
N GLY A 176 0.27 -1.22 16.74
CA GLY A 176 -0.30 -2.56 16.62
C GLY A 176 -1.71 -2.60 17.23
N PRO A 177 -2.64 -3.42 16.70
CA PRO A 177 -3.88 -3.72 17.41
C PRO A 177 -3.55 -4.45 18.73
N GLU A 178 -4.12 -4.00 19.85
CA GLU A 178 -3.81 -4.53 21.18
C GLU A 178 -4.49 -5.89 21.46
N ASP A 179 -5.51 -6.28 20.67
CA ASP A 179 -6.21 -7.55 20.85
C ASP A 179 -6.87 -8.06 19.54
N PRO A 180 -6.47 -9.23 18.99
CA PRO A 180 -7.10 -9.87 17.83
C PRO A 180 -8.55 -10.33 18.06
N ALA A 181 -8.98 -10.48 19.32
CA ALA A 181 -10.34 -10.81 19.69
C ALA A 181 -11.27 -9.58 19.62
N ARG A 182 -10.71 -8.37 19.76
CA ARG A 182 -11.43 -7.13 19.46
C ARG A 182 -11.43 -6.92 17.94
N ARG A 183 -12.63 -6.71 17.38
CA ARG A 183 -12.80 -6.16 16.02
C ARG A 183 -12.36 -4.68 16.00
N GLU A 184 -11.13 -4.38 16.42
CA GLU A 184 -10.58 -3.03 16.37
C GLU A 184 -10.49 -2.63 14.89
N ARG A 185 -11.37 -1.72 14.50
CA ARG A 185 -11.46 -1.22 13.12
C ARG A 185 -10.33 -0.22 12.90
N LEU A 186 -9.47 -0.53 11.95
CA LEU A 186 -8.29 0.26 11.62
C LEU A 186 -8.45 0.89 10.24
N VAL A 187 -7.85 2.05 10.05
CA VAL A 187 -7.72 2.63 8.70
C VAL A 187 -6.52 2.00 8.03
N TRP A 188 -6.80 1.29 6.95
CA TRP A 188 -5.82 0.78 6.01
C TRP A 188 -5.68 1.77 4.87
N TRP A 189 -4.46 1.87 4.35
CA TRP A 189 -4.20 2.70 3.19
C TRP A 189 -3.02 2.16 2.39
N PHE A 190 -3.15 2.28 1.07
CA PHE A 190 -2.10 1.93 0.12
C PHE A 190 -1.80 3.13 -0.75
N GLY A 191 -0.53 3.54 -0.77
CA GLY A 191 -0.06 4.64 -1.60
C GLY A 191 0.61 4.15 -2.87
N THR A 192 0.38 4.85 -3.99
CA THR A 192 1.06 4.64 -5.27
C THR A 192 1.21 5.96 -6.01
N TRP A 193 2.23 6.11 -6.86
CA TRP A 193 2.35 7.28 -7.73
C TRP A 193 1.49 7.17 -9.00
N ARG A 194 1.02 5.95 -9.31
CA ARG A 194 0.14 5.65 -10.46
C ARG A 194 -1.31 5.98 -10.13
N GLN A 195 -2.17 6.03 -11.14
CA GLN A 195 -3.61 6.06 -10.90
C GLN A 195 -4.08 4.73 -10.32
N PRO A 196 -4.92 4.72 -9.26
CA PRO A 196 -5.32 3.48 -8.59
C PRO A 196 -6.51 2.76 -9.26
N ASP A 197 -6.88 3.10 -10.50
CA ASP A 197 -8.07 2.53 -11.18
C ASP A 197 -8.08 1.01 -11.18
N ARG A 198 -6.93 0.40 -11.49
CA ARG A 198 -6.81 -1.07 -11.56
C ARG A 198 -7.05 -1.72 -10.21
N LEU A 199 -6.55 -1.13 -9.13
CA LEU A 199 -6.75 -1.62 -7.77
C LEU A 199 -8.22 -1.48 -7.36
N VAL A 200 -8.83 -0.31 -7.60
CA VAL A 200 -10.23 -0.08 -7.24
C VAL A 200 -11.17 -0.99 -8.04
N ASN A 201 -10.93 -1.17 -9.34
CA ASN A 201 -11.69 -2.10 -10.18
C ASN A 201 -11.53 -3.56 -9.72
N ALA A 202 -10.34 -3.96 -9.29
CA ALA A 202 -10.10 -5.30 -8.76
C ALA A 202 -10.81 -5.53 -7.42
N LEU A 203 -10.84 -4.52 -6.54
CA LEU A 203 -11.60 -4.54 -5.30
C LEU A 203 -13.10 -4.64 -5.58
N GLU A 204 -13.62 -3.79 -6.46
CA GLU A 204 -15.03 -3.81 -6.87
C GLU A 204 -15.43 -5.19 -7.39
N SER A 205 -14.67 -5.75 -8.35
CA SER A 205 -14.94 -7.08 -8.90
C SER A 205 -14.93 -8.17 -7.83
N ALA A 206 -13.97 -8.14 -6.90
CA ALA A 206 -13.91 -9.14 -5.82
C ALA A 206 -15.10 -9.03 -4.85
N LEU A 207 -15.50 -7.81 -4.51
CA LEU A 207 -16.61 -7.56 -3.59
C LEU A 207 -17.97 -7.88 -4.24
N VAL A 208 -18.15 -7.56 -5.52
CA VAL A 208 -19.36 -7.90 -6.29
C VAL A 208 -19.52 -9.42 -6.39
N ASP A 209 -18.44 -10.16 -6.67
CA ASP A 209 -18.48 -11.62 -6.74
C ASP A 209 -18.84 -12.27 -5.40
N LEU A 210 -18.57 -11.59 -4.29
CA LEU A 210 -18.99 -12.00 -2.94
C LEU A 210 -20.42 -11.57 -2.59
N GLY A 211 -21.12 -10.89 -3.48
CA GLY A 211 -22.49 -10.41 -3.27
C GLY A 211 -22.58 -9.10 -2.49
N HIS A 212 -21.48 -8.36 -2.30
CA HIS A 212 -21.57 -7.01 -1.73
C HIS A 212 -22.23 -6.05 -2.72
N PRO A 213 -23.12 -5.15 -2.27
CA PRO A 213 -23.86 -4.23 -3.13
C PRO A 213 -23.01 -3.00 -3.52
N VAL A 214 -21.89 -3.24 -4.20
CA VAL A 214 -20.90 -2.19 -4.53
C VAL A 214 -20.58 -2.07 -6.01
N ALA A 215 -21.50 -2.51 -6.86
CA ALA A 215 -21.45 -2.21 -8.29
C ALA A 215 -21.41 -0.67 -8.50
N GLY A 216 -20.48 -0.20 -9.33
CA GLY A 216 -20.18 1.21 -9.53
C GLY A 216 -19.21 1.82 -8.51
N LEU A 217 -18.56 1.03 -7.64
CA LEU A 217 -17.60 1.54 -6.65
C LEU A 217 -16.49 2.37 -7.31
N SER A 218 -15.92 1.88 -8.41
CA SER A 218 -14.91 2.59 -9.19
C SER A 218 -15.35 3.99 -9.61
N GLN A 219 -16.58 4.14 -10.10
CA GLN A 219 -17.12 5.45 -10.51
C GLN A 219 -17.25 6.42 -9.34
N GLN A 220 -17.54 5.91 -8.14
CA GLN A 220 -17.67 6.74 -6.94
C GLN A 220 -16.32 7.11 -6.31
N VAL A 221 -15.32 6.23 -6.45
CA VAL A 221 -14.03 6.34 -5.78
C VAL A 221 -12.96 7.02 -6.64
N LEU A 222 -13.03 6.88 -7.97
CA LEU A 222 -11.96 7.30 -8.88
C LEU A 222 -11.90 8.79 -9.23
N PRO A 223 -12.89 9.64 -8.89
CA PRO A 223 -12.58 11.03 -8.62
C PRO A 223 -11.71 11.13 -7.36
N LEU A 224 -10.39 11.10 -7.52
CA LEU A 224 -9.42 11.25 -6.43
C LEU A 224 -9.74 12.50 -5.61
N VAL A 225 -10.00 12.32 -4.32
CA VAL A 225 -10.33 13.44 -3.45
C VAL A 225 -9.07 14.23 -3.09
N PRO A 226 -9.02 15.55 -3.38
CA PRO A 226 -7.93 16.39 -2.92
C PRO A 226 -8.02 16.58 -1.40
N ILE A 227 -6.95 16.19 -0.68
CA ILE A 227 -6.91 16.28 0.78
C ILE A 227 -5.89 17.30 1.29
N SER A 228 -6.28 18.08 2.30
CA SER A 228 -5.46 19.17 2.84
C SER A 228 -4.37 18.67 3.80
N GLY A 229 -4.64 17.57 4.52
CA GLY A 229 -3.81 17.05 5.61
C GLY A 229 -4.18 17.58 6.99
N HIS A 230 -5.16 18.49 7.10
CA HIS A 230 -5.58 19.08 8.37
C HIS A 230 -6.70 18.26 9.03
N PRO A 231 -6.60 17.94 10.33
CA PRO A 231 -7.64 17.16 11.03
C PRO A 231 -9.05 17.76 11.04
N ALA A 232 -9.15 19.08 10.96
CA ALA A 232 -10.43 19.80 10.89
C ALA A 232 -11.18 19.53 9.57
N ASP A 233 -10.46 19.25 8.48
CA ASP A 233 -11.06 19.02 7.17
C ASP A 233 -11.54 17.57 6.96
N ALA A 234 -11.15 16.64 7.83
CA ALA A 234 -11.35 15.20 7.62
C ALA A 234 -12.81 14.81 7.37
N ALA A 235 -13.74 15.33 8.19
CA ALA A 235 -15.17 15.02 8.07
C ALA A 235 -15.78 15.54 6.75
N ARG A 236 -15.21 16.61 6.19
CA ARG A 236 -15.67 17.21 4.93
C ARG A 236 -15.03 16.53 3.71
N GLN A 237 -13.74 16.21 3.77
CA GLN A 237 -12.99 15.68 2.64
C GLN A 237 -13.08 14.16 2.52
N VAL A 238 -13.10 13.43 3.64
CA VAL A 238 -13.24 11.97 3.65
C VAL A 238 -14.42 11.53 4.53
N PRO A 239 -15.65 12.02 4.25
CA PRO A 239 -16.81 11.80 5.11
C PRO A 239 -17.11 10.33 5.34
N ARG A 240 -16.95 9.50 4.31
CA ARG A 240 -17.17 8.04 4.36
C ARG A 240 -16.23 7.33 5.36
N LEU A 241 -14.94 7.67 5.34
CA LEU A 241 -13.97 7.14 6.30
C LEU A 241 -14.31 7.60 7.71
N VAL A 242 -14.58 8.89 7.90
CA VAL A 242 -14.85 9.46 9.23
C VAL A 242 -16.13 8.90 9.84
N ALA A 243 -17.24 8.86 9.09
CA ALA A 243 -18.50 8.31 9.57
C ALA A 243 -18.37 6.82 9.97
N THR A 244 -17.57 6.06 9.21
CA THR A 244 -17.30 4.65 9.53
C THR A 244 -16.49 4.51 10.82
N LEU A 245 -15.50 5.38 11.04
CA LEU A 245 -14.71 5.39 12.27
C LEU A 245 -15.52 5.82 13.49
N GLU A 246 -16.42 6.78 13.32
CA GLU A 246 -17.23 7.34 14.41
C GLU A 246 -18.40 6.43 14.79
N SER A 247 -18.99 5.70 13.84
CA SER A 247 -20.01 4.66 14.11
C SER A 247 -19.48 3.43 14.85
N SER A 248 -18.17 3.38 15.09
CA SER A 248 -17.47 2.28 15.75
C SER A 248 -17.09 2.58 17.21
N ARG A 249 -17.44 3.78 17.71
CA ARG A 249 -17.26 4.20 19.11
C ARG A 249 -18.55 4.01 19.88
#